data_AF-A0A368FFE4-F1
#
_entry.id   AF-A0A368FFE4-F1
#
_cell.length_a   1.000
_cell.length_b   1.000
_cell.length_c   1.000
_cell.angle_alpha   90.00
_cell.angle_beta   90.00
_cell.angle_gamma   90.00
#
_symmetry.space_group_name_H-M   'P 1'
#
loop_
_entity.id
_entity.type
_entity.pdbx_description
1 polymer ?
#
loop_
_entity_poly.entity_id
_entity_poly.type
_entity_poly.pdbx_seq_one_letter_code
_entity_poly.pdbx_strand_id
1 'polypeptide(L)'
;MSFSLFYCQVSWALEHDQADAQTFAIKIYDEDGIALYRKDPNTAPLFTIDHYHPGLTRKPFVSSETVALFICIAALYYAIKQKSEIAH
;
A
#
# COMPACT_ATOMS: atom_id res chain seq x y z
N MET A 1 -9.55 -30.90 -30.78
CA MET A 1 -8.41 -30.63 -29.88
C MET A 1 -8.81 -29.45 -29.00
N SER A 2 -9.33 -29.72 -27.80
CA SER A 2 -9.85 -28.67 -26.91
C SER A 2 -8.75 -28.31 -25.92
N PHE A 3 -8.21 -27.09 -26.04
CA PHE A 3 -7.19 -26.56 -25.15
C PHE A 3 -7.89 -25.90 -23.98
N SER A 4 -7.78 -26.50 -22.79
CA SER A 4 -8.38 -25.98 -21.57
C SER A 4 -7.32 -25.17 -20.82
N LEU A 5 -7.42 -23.84 -20.88
CA LEU A 5 -6.63 -22.93 -20.07
C LEU A 5 -7.42 -22.63 -18.80
N PHE A 6 -7.26 -23.45 -17.77
CA PHE A 6 -7.65 -23.08 -16.42
C PHE A 6 -6.50 -22.34 -15.75
N TYR A 7 -6.34 -21.05 -16.10
CA TYR A 7 -5.51 -20.14 -15.31
C TYR A 7 -6.39 -19.56 -14.20
N CYS A 8 -6.29 -20.10 -12.98
CA CYS A 8 -6.96 -19.51 -11.82
C CYS A 8 -6.22 -18.24 -11.41
N GLN A 9 -6.78 -17.08 -11.76
CA GLN A 9 -6.28 -15.79 -11.29
C GLN A 9 -6.87 -15.48 -9.90
N VAL A 10 -5.99 -15.23 -8.93
CA VAL A 10 -6.35 -14.79 -7.58
C VAL A 10 -5.86 -13.35 -7.40
N SER A 11 -6.75 -12.44 -7.00
CA SER A 11 -6.42 -11.05 -6.70
C SER A 11 -7.02 -10.64 -5.36
N TRP A 12 -6.24 -9.97 -4.52
CA TRP A 12 -6.69 -9.38 -3.27
C TRP A 12 -6.37 -7.88 -3.27
N ALA A 13 -7.20 -7.09 -2.61
CA ALA A 13 -6.97 -5.66 -2.40
C ALA A 13 -6.79 -5.42 -0.91
N LEU A 14 -5.79 -4.63 -0.54
CA LEU A 14 -5.65 -4.11 0.82
C LEU A 14 -6.30 -2.74 0.91
N GLU A 15 -6.92 -2.47 2.07
CA GLU A 15 -7.35 -1.13 2.40
C GLU A 15 -6.13 -0.20 2.55
N HIS A 16 -6.26 1.06 2.13
CA HIS A 16 -5.14 2.00 2.03
C HIS A 16 -4.41 2.22 3.37
N ASP A 17 -5.12 2.08 4.49
CA ASP A 17 -4.55 2.15 5.84
C ASP A 17 -3.61 0.98 6.18
N GLN A 18 -3.85 -0.19 5.57
CA GLN A 18 -3.11 -1.43 5.81
C GLN A 18 -2.08 -1.72 4.71
N ALA A 19 -1.91 -0.81 3.74
CA ALA A 19 -0.98 -0.97 2.61
C ALA A 19 0.46 -0.54 2.97
N ASP A 20 0.91 -0.87 4.18
CA ASP A 20 2.28 -0.66 4.65
C ASP A 20 3.26 -1.68 4.05
N ALA A 21 4.56 -1.50 4.30
CA ALA A 21 5.60 -2.40 3.83
C ALA A 21 5.53 -3.72 4.63
N GLN A 22 4.84 -4.71 4.09
CA GLN A 22 4.65 -5.99 4.74
C GLN A 22 4.97 -7.18 3.83
N THR A 23 5.45 -8.25 4.44
CA THR A 23 5.67 -9.53 3.76
C THR A 23 4.43 -10.40 3.95
N PHE A 24 3.80 -10.79 2.85
CA PHE A 24 2.66 -11.69 2.86
C PHE A 24 3.14 -13.12 2.67
N ALA A 25 2.98 -13.95 3.70
CA ALA A 25 3.20 -15.39 3.60
C ALA A 25 1.92 -16.06 3.04
N ILE A 26 1.88 -16.25 1.73
CA ILE A 26 0.76 -16.91 1.05
C ILE A 26 0.95 -18.41 1.19
N LYS A 27 0.16 -19.04 2.06
CA LYS A 27 0.18 -20.48 2.31
C LYS A 27 -0.87 -21.18 1.43
N ILE A 28 -0.41 -22.04 0.53
CA ILE A 28 -1.26 -22.81 -0.38
C ILE A 28 -1.41 -24.22 0.20
N TYR A 29 -2.66 -24.68 0.31
CA TYR A 29 -3.02 -26.02 0.77
C TYR A 29 -3.74 -26.78 -0.34
N ASP A 30 -3.53 -28.09 -0.39
CA ASP A 30 -4.29 -29.01 -1.23
C ASP A 30 -5.72 -29.24 -0.67
N GLU A 31 -6.61 -29.94 -1.40
CA GLU A 31 -7.98 -30.24 -0.95
C GLU A 31 -8.00 -31.00 0.39
N ASP A 32 -7.08 -31.93 0.60
CA ASP A 32 -6.92 -32.59 1.90
C ASP A 32 -6.25 -31.68 2.95
N GLY A 33 -5.31 -30.84 2.52
CA GLY A 33 -4.57 -29.91 3.37
C GLY A 33 -5.43 -28.82 3.99
N ILE A 34 -6.43 -28.30 3.25
CA ILE A 34 -7.35 -27.28 3.78
C ILE A 34 -8.31 -27.87 4.82
N ALA A 35 -8.73 -29.13 4.65
CA ALA A 35 -9.58 -29.82 5.61
C ALA A 35 -8.84 -30.11 6.92
N LEU A 36 -7.54 -30.42 6.83
CA LEU A 36 -6.65 -30.58 7.99
C LEU A 36 -6.35 -29.25 8.65
N TYR A 37 -6.04 -28.19 7.87
CA TYR A 37 -5.78 -26.85 8.41
C TYR A 37 -6.96 -26.27 9.21
N ARG A 38 -8.21 -26.54 8.78
CA ARG A 38 -9.40 -26.14 9.55
C ARG A 38 -9.53 -26.86 10.90
N LYS A 39 -8.94 -28.06 11.04
CA LYS A 39 -8.98 -28.86 12.27
C LYS A 39 -7.77 -28.59 13.17
N ASP A 40 -6.60 -28.43 12.57
CA ASP A 40 -5.35 -28.12 13.26
C ASP A 40 -4.60 -26.99 12.52
N PRO A 41 -4.45 -25.81 13.16
CA PRO A 41 -3.82 -24.65 12.54
C PRO A 41 -2.30 -24.79 12.35
N ASN A 42 -1.66 -25.85 12.85
CA ASN A 42 -0.24 -26.13 12.64
C ASN A 42 0.02 -27.04 11.43
N THR A 43 -1.02 -27.40 10.68
CA THR A 43 -0.88 -28.20 9.46
C THR A 43 0.08 -27.50 8.48
N ALA A 44 1.09 -28.22 8.01
CA ALA A 44 2.09 -27.69 7.09
C ALA A 44 1.46 -27.40 5.70
N PRO A 45 1.67 -26.20 5.13
CA PRO A 45 1.20 -25.88 3.78
C PRO A 45 2.02 -26.61 2.72
N LEU A 46 1.39 -26.85 1.56
CA LEU A 46 2.05 -27.50 0.42
C LEU A 46 3.13 -26.60 -0.18
N PHE A 47 2.83 -25.31 -0.32
CA PHE A 47 3.78 -24.28 -0.73
C PHE A 47 3.52 -22.99 0.04
N THR A 48 4.60 -22.30 0.41
CA THR A 48 4.54 -20.95 0.99
C THR A 48 5.26 -20.00 0.07
N ILE A 49 4.56 -18.97 -0.40
CA ILE A 49 5.15 -17.92 -1.23
C ILE A 49 5.21 -16.66 -0.38
N ASP A 50 6.42 -16.23 -0.05
CA ASP A 50 6.66 -14.94 0.59
C ASP A 50 6.67 -13.84 -0.46
N HIS A 51 5.60 -13.05 -0.48
CA HIS A 51 5.49 -11.88 -1.34
C HIS A 51 5.82 -10.62 -0.54
N TYR A 52 6.98 -10.04 -0.83
CA TYR A 52 7.36 -8.75 -0.28
C TYR A 52 6.60 -7.64 -1.01
N HIS A 53 5.69 -6.97 -0.29
CA HIS A 53 5.04 -5.77 -0.78
C HIS A 53 5.80 -4.56 -0.22
N PRO A 54 6.44 -3.73 -1.07
CA PRO A 54 7.26 -2.61 -0.62
C PRO A 54 6.50 -1.49 0.11
N GLY A 55 5.17 -1.63 0.25
CA GLY A 55 4.30 -0.64 0.85
C GLY A 55 4.14 0.59 -0.03
N LEU A 56 3.09 1.38 0.21
CA LEU A 56 3.05 2.74 -0.31
C LEU A 56 4.11 3.56 0.41
N THR A 57 4.90 4.32 -0.36
CA THR A 57 5.96 5.22 0.12
C THR A 57 5.59 5.84 1.45
N ARG A 58 6.42 5.54 2.47
CA ARG A 58 6.37 6.10 3.83
C ARG A 58 5.71 7.47 3.82
N LYS A 59 4.53 7.55 4.45
CA LYS A 59 3.78 8.79 4.68
C LYS A 59 4.80 9.90 4.99
N PRO A 60 4.90 10.96 4.16
CA PRO A 60 5.80 12.06 4.48
C PRO A 60 5.41 12.58 5.87
N PHE A 61 6.42 12.91 6.69
CA PHE A 61 6.22 13.37 8.08
C PHE A 61 5.28 14.59 8.18
N VAL A 62 5.04 15.26 7.05
CA VAL A 62 4.16 16.42 6.90
C VAL A 62 3.15 16.14 5.78
N SER A 63 1.86 16.43 6.05
CA SER A 63 0.79 16.36 5.03
C SER A 63 1.10 17.33 3.89
N SER A 64 0.81 16.90 2.65
CA SER A 64 0.94 17.76 1.46
C SER A 64 0.12 19.05 1.58
N GLU A 65 -1.01 18.99 2.27
CA GLU A 65 -1.88 20.13 2.57
C GLU A 65 -1.15 21.20 3.40
N THR A 66 -0.40 20.76 4.41
CA THR A 66 0.37 21.66 5.28
C THR A 66 1.50 22.34 4.49
N VAL A 67 2.21 21.61 3.63
CA VAL A 67 3.25 22.18 2.76
C VAL A 67 2.66 23.25 1.84
N ALA A 68 1.52 22.96 1.21
CA ALA A 68 0.85 23.89 0.32
C ALA A 68 0.44 25.18 1.05
N LEU A 69 -0.10 25.07 2.26
CA LEU A 69 -0.47 26.21 3.10
C LEU A 69 0.74 27.11 3.41
N PHE A 70 1.87 26.52 3.80
CA PHE A 70 3.10 27.27 4.09
C PHE A 70 3.62 28.02 2.86
N ILE A 71 3.60 27.39 1.68
CA ILE A 71 4.01 28.03 0.44
C ILE A 71 3.07 29.21 0.10
N CYS A 72 1.76 29.03 0.24
CA CYS A 72 0.79 30.11 0.03
C CYS A 72 1.01 31.30 0.96
N ILE A 73 1.24 31.06 2.25
CA ILE A 73 1.52 32.12 3.22
C ILE A 73 2.82 32.85 2.87
N ALA A 74 3.87 32.12 2.51
CA ALA A 74 5.15 32.70 2.11
C ALA A 74 5.01 33.57 0.84
N ALA A 75 4.26 33.10 -0.16
CA ALA A 75 3.99 33.85 -1.39
C ALA A 75 3.19 35.13 -1.12
N LEU A 76 2.13 35.07 -0.30
CA LEU A 76 1.35 36.24 0.09
C LEU A 76 2.19 37.26 0.87
N TYR A 77 3.02 36.79 1.80
CA TYR A 77 3.95 37.64 2.53
C TYR A 77 4.91 38.38 1.58
N TYR A 78 5.51 37.66 0.62
CA TYR A 78 6.39 38.25 -0.37
C TYR A 78 5.68 39.27 -1.27
N ALA A 79 4.46 38.97 -1.71
CA ALA A 79 3.67 39.88 -2.53
C ALA A 79 3.33 41.18 -1.80
N ILE A 80 2.95 41.10 -0.52
CA ILE A 80 2.67 42.28 0.32
C ILE A 80 3.96 43.06 0.55
N LYS A 81 5.06 42.39 0.88
CA LYS A 81 6.37 43.04 1.09
C LYS A 81 6.82 43.81 -0.15
N GLN A 82 6.78 43.20 -1.33
CA GLN A 82 7.11 43.87 -2.59
C GLN A 82 6.19 45.08 -2.83
N LYS A 83 4.88 44.94 -2.61
CA LYS A 83 3.93 46.04 -2.76
C LYS A 83 4.26 47.20 -1.81
N SER A 84 4.68 46.90 -0.58
CA SER A 84 5.11 47.90 0.40
C SER A 84 6.43 48.57 0.01
N GLU A 85 7.38 47.85 -0.57
CA GLU A 85 8.65 48.43 -1.07
C GLU A 85 8.46 49.34 -2.29
N ILE A 86 7.48 49.07 -3.16
CA ILE A 86 7.19 49.88 -4.35
C ILE A 86 6.31 51.10 -4.02
N ALA A 87 5.57 51.07 -2.90
CA ALA A 87 4.66 52.14 -2.49
C ALA A 87 5.31 53.24 -1.65
N HIS A 88 6.61 53.15 -1.37
CA HIS A 88 7.43 54.18 -0.74
C HIS A 88 8.39 54.80 -1.77
#